data_AF-A0A0A0YUB9-F1
#
_entry.id   AF-A0A0A0YUB9-F1
#
_cell.length_a   1.000
_cell.length_b   1.000
_cell.length_c   1.000
_cell.angle_alpha   90.00
_cell.angle_beta   90.00
_cell.angle_gamma   90.00
#
_symmetry.space_group_name_H-M   'P 1'
#
loop_
_entity.id
_entity.type
_entity.pdbx_description
1 polymer ?
#
loop_
_entity_poly.entity_id
_entity_poly.type
_entity_poly.pdbx_seq_one_letter_code
_entity_poly.pdbx_strand_id
1 'polypeptide(L)' 'TLRTSGLYSVFFFVVVIFLGSFYLINLTLAVVTMAYEEQNKNVAAETEAKEKMFQEAQQRLKEEKEVGSCGVR' A
#
# COMPACT_ATOMS: atom_id res chain seq x y z
N THR A 1 -23.46 -2.88 -38.52
CA THR A 1 -24.49 -3.82 -37.97
C THR A 1 -25.62 -3.15 -37.19
N LEU A 2 -25.61 -1.83 -36.97
CA LEU A 2 -26.75 -1.08 -36.37
C LEU A 2 -27.83 -0.70 -37.41
N ARG A 3 -28.41 -1.67 -38.13
CA ARG A 3 -29.57 -1.40 -39.01
C ARG A 3 -30.82 -2.23 -38.69
N THR A 4 -30.77 -3.15 -37.75
CA THR A 4 -31.99 -3.79 -37.22
C THR A 4 -31.73 -4.35 -35.82
N SER A 5 -31.68 -3.47 -34.84
CA SER A 5 -31.63 -3.88 -33.44
C SER A 5 -32.37 -2.83 -32.64
N GLY A 6 -33.64 -3.12 -32.37
CA GLY A 6 -34.58 -2.21 -31.71
C GLY A 6 -34.23 -1.94 -30.25
N LEU A 7 -35.23 -1.44 -29.50
CA LEU A 7 -35.19 -1.07 -28.08
C LEU A 7 -34.34 -1.99 -27.18
N TYR A 8 -34.33 -3.30 -27.45
CA TYR A 8 -33.50 -4.29 -26.75
C TYR A 8 -32.00 -3.98 -26.76
N SER A 9 -31.44 -3.48 -27.87
CA SER A 9 -30.02 -3.12 -27.93
C SER A 9 -29.71 -1.90 -27.07
N VAL A 10 -30.62 -0.92 -27.02
CA VAL A 10 -30.49 0.25 -26.14
C VAL A 10 -30.57 -0.18 -24.68
N PHE A 11 -31.53 -1.04 -24.34
CA PHE A 11 -31.68 -1.58 -22.99
C PHE A 11 -30.44 -2.38 -22.55
N PHE A 12 -29.93 -3.26 -23.42
CA PHE A 12 -28.70 -4.01 -23.16
C PHE A 12 -27.50 -3.08 -22.92
N PHE A 13 -27.37 -2.03 -23.74
CA PHE A 13 -26.28 -1.08 -23.59
C PHE A 13 -26.36 -0.33 -22.25
N VAL A 14 -27.54 0.16 -21.88
CA VAL A 14 -27.75 0.83 -20.59
C VAL A 14 -27.39 -0.11 -19.44
N VAL A 15 -27.90 -1.34 -19.44
CA VAL A 15 -27.61 -2.34 -18.39
C VAL A 15 -26.12 -2.66 -18.32
N VAL A 16 -25.45 -2.88 -19.45
CA VAL A 16 -24.01 -3.15 -19.51
C VAL A 16 -23.17 -1.96 -19.04
N ILE A 17 -23.54 -0.73 -19.38
CA ILE A 17 -22.82 0.45 -18.90
C ILE A 17 -23.01 0.64 -17.40
N PHE A 18 -24.23 0.44 -16.88
CA PHE A 18 -24.48 0.53 -15.44
C PHE A 18 -23.76 -0.58 -14.66
N LEU A 19 -24.02 -1.86 -14.97
CA LEU A 19 -23.36 -2.97 -14.28
C LEU A 19 -21.85 -2.99 -14.53
N GLY A 20 -21.42 -2.67 -15.75
CA GLY A 20 -20.02 -2.57 -16.11
C GLY A 20 -19.30 -1.50 -15.31
N SER A 21 -19.88 -0.31 -15.13
CA SER A 21 -19.24 0.76 -14.35
C SER A 21 -19.04 0.38 -12.89
N PHE A 22 -20.06 -0.20 -12.24
CA PHE A 22 -19.92 -0.68 -10.86
C PHE A 22 -18.88 -1.79 -10.74
N TYR A 23 -18.86 -2.73 -11.68
CA TYR A 23 -17.88 -3.80 -11.71
C TYR A 23 -16.45 -3.27 -11.91
N LEU A 24 -16.26 -2.34 -12.84
CA LEU A 24 -14.96 -1.71 -13.11
C LEU A 24 -14.47 -0.89 -11.92
N ILE A 25 -15.34 -0.08 -11.30
CA ILE A 25 -14.98 0.70 -10.10
C ILE A 25 -14.58 -0.24 -8.96
N ASN A 26 -15.34 -1.30 -8.70
CA ASN A 26 -15.04 -2.26 -7.64
C ASN A 26 -13.75 -3.05 -7.92
N LEU A 27 -13.48 -3.41 -9.18
CA LEU A 27 -12.22 -4.02 -9.58
C LEU A 27 -11.04 -3.08 -9.38
N THR A 28 -11.16 -1.82 -9.81
CA THR A 28 -10.12 -0.82 -9.62
C THR A 28 -9.87 -0.57 -8.14
N LEU A 29 -10.93 -0.43 -7.33
CA LEU A 29 -10.84 -0.27 -5.87
C LEU A 29 -10.14 -1.47 -5.21
N ALA A 30 -10.49 -2.70 -5.61
CA ALA A 30 -9.82 -3.88 -5.11
C ALA A 30 -8.31 -3.87 -5.46
N VAL A 31 -7.96 -3.57 -6.71
CA VAL A 31 -6.55 -3.52 -7.16
C VAL A 31 -5.76 -2.42 -6.45
N VAL A 32 -6.31 -1.21 -6.32
CA VAL A 32 -5.61 -0.14 -5.60
C VAL A 32 -5.48 -0.48 -4.13
N THR A 33 -6.50 -1.10 -3.51
CA THR A 33 -6.44 -1.53 -2.11
C THR A 33 -5.35 -2.60 -1.93
N MET A 34 -5.28 -3.59 -2.82
CA MET A 34 -4.20 -4.58 -2.83
C MET A 34 -2.82 -3.93 -2.98
N ALA A 35 -2.68 -2.97 -3.90
CA ALA A 35 -1.43 -2.24 -4.10
C ALA A 35 -1.07 -1.34 -2.89
N TYR A 36 -2.07 -0.70 -2.26
CA TYR A 36 -1.89 0.08 -1.04
C TYR A 36 -1.48 -0.81 0.13
N GLU A 37 -2.13 -1.97 0.32
CA GLU A 37 -1.77 -2.92 1.36
C GLU A 37 -0.37 -3.50 1.16
N GLU A 38 0.00 -3.83 -0.07
CA GLU A 38 1.32 -4.39 -0.39
C GLU A 38 2.44 -3.34 -0.22
N GLN A 39 2.19 -2.09 -0.62
CA GLN A 39 3.09 -0.97 -0.34
C GLN A 39 3.22 -0.72 1.16
N ASN A 40 2.11 -0.77 1.91
CA ASN A 40 2.12 -0.46 3.34
C ASN A 40 2.77 -1.58 4.18
N LYS A 41 2.65 -2.85 3.76
CA LYS A 41 3.32 -3.99 4.40
C LYS A 41 4.85 -3.93 4.28
N ASN A 42 5.37 -3.48 3.14
CA ASN A 42 6.81 -3.31 2.96
C ASN A 42 7.35 -2.16 3.81
N VAL A 43 6.65 -1.01 3.82
CA VAL A 43 7.06 0.16 4.61
C VAL A 43 7.07 -0.12 6.11
N ALA A 44 6.09 -0.88 6.62
CA ALA A 44 6.03 -1.26 8.03
C ALA A 44 7.21 -2.18 8.44
N ALA A 45 7.53 -3.18 7.63
CA ALA A 45 8.62 -4.12 7.90
C ALA A 45 10.00 -3.44 7.85
N GLU A 46 10.21 -2.53 6.90
CA GLU A 46 11.46 -1.79 6.78
C GLU A 46 11.66 -0.79 7.94
N THR A 47 10.58 -0.18 8.42
CA THR A 47 10.65 0.77 9.55
C THR A 47 11.06 0.07 10.84
N GLU A 48 10.51 -1.11 11.14
CA GLU A 48 10.83 -1.84 12.36
C GLU A 48 12.29 -2.34 12.38
N ALA A 49 12.81 -2.79 11.23
CA ALA A 49 14.20 -3.21 11.11
C ALA A 49 15.17 -2.03 11.29
N LYS A 50 14.84 -0.87 10.71
CA LYS A 50 15.65 0.35 10.82
C LYS A 50 15.66 0.90 12.25
N GLU A 51 14.54 0.80 12.96
CA GLU A 51 14.46 1.25 14.35
C GLU A 51 15.32 0.38 15.28
N LYS A 52 15.31 -0.95 15.12
CA LYS A 52 16.16 -1.86 15.90
C LYS A 52 17.65 -1.58 15.68
N MET A 53 18.07 -1.43 14.43
CA MET A 53 19.47 -1.09 14.11
C MET A 53 19.89 0.27 14.66
N PHE A 54 18.99 1.26 14.63
CA PHE A 54 19.29 2.59 15.17
C PHE A 54 19.40 2.57 16.69
N GLN A 55 18.53 1.82 17.38
CA GLN A 55 18.60 1.66 18.83
C GLN A 55 19.89 0.95 19.27
N GLU A 56 20.26 -0.15 18.60
CA GLU A 56 21.52 -0.84 18.90
C GLU A 56 22.72 0.09 18.70
N ALA A 57 22.80 0.81 17.58
CA ALA A 57 23.89 1.76 17.34
C ALA A 57 23.95 2.89 18.38
N GLN A 58 22.81 3.44 18.79
CA GLN A 58 22.73 4.45 19.85
C GLN A 58 23.18 3.91 21.20
N GLN A 59 22.86 2.65 21.53
CA GLN A 59 23.21 2.05 22.81
C GLN A 59 24.71 1.82 22.92
N ARG A 60 25.34 1.32 21.85
CA ARG A 60 26.81 1.16 21.79
C ARG A 60 27.55 2.49 21.92
N LEU A 61 27.04 3.54 21.29
CA LEU A 61 27.58 4.90 21.41
C LEU A 61 27.45 5.48 22.83
N LYS A 62 26.38 5.13 23.57
CA LYS A 62 26.22 5.53 24.97
C LYS A 62 27.21 4.80 25.86
N GLU A 63 27.36 3.49 25.70
CA GLU A 63 28.33 2.68 26.43
C GLU A 63 29.77 3.15 26.21
N GLU A 64 30.15 3.47 24.96
CA GLU A 64 31.47 4.02 24.64
C GLU A 64 31.70 5.40 25.29
N LYS A 65 30.67 6.25 25.38
CA LYS A 65 30.77 7.56 26.04
C LYS A 65 30.81 7.45 27.57
N GLU A 66 30.11 6.48 28.15
CA GLU A 66 30.14 6.24 29.60
C GLU A 66 31.46 5.60 30.05
N VAL A 67 32.03 4.68 29.25
CA VAL A 67 33.37 4.12 29.51
C VAL A 67 34.47 5.17 29.31
N GLY A 68 34.36 6.02 28.29
CA GLY A 68 35.29 7.13 28.07
C GLY A 68 35.27 8.18 29.19
N SER A 69 34.13 8.36 29.88
CA SER A 69 34.03 9.28 31.01
C SER A 69 34.55 8.69 32.33
N CYS A 70 34.61 7.36 32.47
CA CYS A 70 35.10 6.68 33.67
C CYS A 70 36.63 6.46 33.63
N GLY A 71 37.22 6.33 32.44
CA GLY A 71 38.67 6.10 32.27
C GLY A 71 39.60 7.31 32.37
N VAL A 72 39.07 8.52 32.63
CA VAL A 72 39.85 9.78 32.67
C VAL A 72 39.94 10.37 34.10
N ARG A 73 39.57 9.62 35.13
CA ARG A 73 39.72 10.04 36.53
C ARG A 73 40.71 9.18 37.30
#